data_AF-A0A350MTV0-F1
#
_entry.id   AF-A0A350MTV0-F1
#
_cell.length_a   1.000
_cell.length_b   1.000
_cell.length_c   1.000
_cell.angle_alpha   90.00
_cell.angle_beta   90.00
_cell.angle_gamma   90.00
#
_symmetry.space_group_name_H-M   'P 1'
#
loop_
_entity.id
_entity.type
_entity.pdbx_description
1 polymer ?
#
loop_
_entity_poly.entity_id
_entity_poly.type
_entity_poly.pdbx_seq_one_letter_code
_entity_poly.pdbx_strand_id
1 'polypeptide(L)' 'MIEEEEVIAILREHGAIKKGHFELSSGRHTDTYFQCAVIFQYPDLTNMFALNLAEHYQDRRVDVVVAPAVGGIIL' A
#
# COMPACT_ATOMS: atom_id res chain seq x y z
N MET A 1 -1.28 -3.07 15.45
CA MET A 1 -0.87 -1.84 14.75
C MET A 1 0.63 -1.81 14.52
N ILE A 2 1.05 -1.83 13.25
CA ILE A 2 2.45 -1.62 12.84
C ILE A 2 2.74 -0.11 12.82
N GLU A 3 3.92 0.30 13.27
CA GLU A 3 4.30 1.71 13.29
C GLU A 3 4.69 2.21 11.89
N GLU A 4 4.47 3.51 11.61
CA GLU A 4 4.73 4.10 10.29
C GLU A 4 6.16 3.89 9.80
N GLU A 5 7.14 3.99 10.71
CA GLU A 5 8.55 3.82 10.41
C GLU A 5 8.87 2.39 9.96
N GLU A 6 8.21 1.39 10.55
CA GLU A 6 8.36 -0.02 10.21
C GLU A 6 7.72 -0.31 8.85
N VAL A 7 6.55 0.27 8.57
CA VAL A 7 5.92 0.22 7.24
C VAL A 7 6.89 0.77 6.18
N ILE A 8 7.44 1.97 6.39
CA ILE A 8 8.36 2.60 5.45
C ILE A 8 9.62 1.75 5.27
N ALA A 9 10.15 1.15 6.33
CA ALA A 9 11.30 0.25 6.25
C ALA A 9 11.03 -0.96 5.35
N ILE A 10 9.90 -1.66 5.56
CA ILE A 10 9.48 -2.80 4.75
C ILE A 10 9.31 -2.40 3.28
N LEU A 11 8.65 -1.27 3.01
CA LEU A 11 8.44 -0.79 1.65
C LEU A 11 9.76 -0.44 0.93
N ARG A 12 10.76 0.08 1.65
CA ARG A 12 12.09 0.35 1.11
C ARG A 12 12.87 -0.93 0.87
N GLU A 13 12.88 -1.84 1.83
CA GLU A 13 13.58 -3.12 1.76
C GLU A 13 13.15 -3.93 0.54
N HIS A 14 11.84 -3.95 0.27
CA HIS A 14 11.28 -4.69 -0.87
C HIS A 14 11.36 -3.91 -2.18
N GLY A 15 11.87 -2.68 -2.20
CA GLY A 15 12.01 -1.86 -3.42
C GLY A 15 10.68 -1.33 -3.96
N ALA A 16 9.65 -1.24 -3.10
CA ALA A 16 8.35 -0.67 -3.44
C ALA A 16 8.41 0.86 -3.53
N ILE A 17 9.31 1.50 -2.77
CA ILE A 17 9.64 2.93 -2.93
C ILE A 17 10.78 3.07 -3.94
N LYS A 18 10.50 3.76 -5.05
CA LYS A 18 11.47 4.03 -6.11
C LYS A 18 11.89 5.50 -6.10
N LYS A 19 13.18 5.75 -6.31
CA LYS A 19 13.77 7.08 -6.48
C LYS A 19 14.22 7.27 -7.93
N GLY A 20 13.95 8.43 -8.51
CA GLY A 20 14.21 8.70 -9.92
C GLY A 20 13.51 9.98 -10.39
N HIS A 21 13.13 10.03 -11.66
CA HIS A 21 12.25 11.08 -12.20
C HIS A 21 11.05 10.41 -12.83
N PHE A 22 9.87 10.66 -12.27
CA PHE A 22 8.62 10.03 -12.72
C PHE A 22 7.62 11.11 -13.10
N GLU A 23 6.94 10.92 -14.23
CA GLU A 23 5.74 11.67 -14.60
C GLU A 23 4.50 10.88 -14.15
N LEU A 24 3.66 11.51 -13.36
CA LEU A 24 2.42 10.93 -12.86
C LEU A 24 1.31 11.07 -13.91
N SER A 25 0.23 10.31 -13.75
CA SER A 25 -0.96 10.42 -14.63
C SER A 25 -1.60 11.81 -14.65
N SER A 26 -1.27 12.67 -13.68
CA SER A 26 -1.67 14.09 -13.64
C SER A 26 -0.77 15.02 -14.46
N GLY A 27 0.29 14.51 -15.11
CA GLY A 27 1.35 15.31 -15.75
C GLY A 27 2.33 15.96 -14.77
N ARG A 28 2.17 15.74 -13.47
CA ARG A 28 3.11 16.24 -12.45
C ARG A 28 4.34 15.33 -12.39
N HIS A 29 5.48 15.93 -12.07
CA HIS A 29 6.73 15.19 -11.87
C HIS A 29 7.02 14.99 -10.39
N THR A 30 7.57 13.83 -10.04
CA THR A 30 8.02 13.48 -8.68
C THR A 30 9.37 12.78 -8.74
N ASP A 31 10.16 12.94 -7.67
CA ASP A 31 11.41 12.20 -7.48
C ASP A 31 11.19 10.79 -6.88
N THR A 32 9.95 10.54 -6.41
CA THR A 32 9.59 9.36 -5.62
C THR A 32 8.32 8.74 -6.16
N TYR A 33 8.35 7.44 -6.42
CA TYR A 33 7.20 6.66 -6.85
C TYR A 33 7.00 5.44 -5.95
N PHE A 34 5.76 5.22 -5.51
CA PHE A 34 5.38 4.05 -4.72
C PHE A 34 4.67 3.02 -5.61
N GLN A 35 5.27 1.84 -5.75
CA GLN A 35 4.75 0.76 -6.57
C GLN A 35 4.20 -0.38 -5.71
N CYS A 36 2.92 -0.30 -5.33
CA CYS A 36 2.26 -1.30 -4.47
C CYS A 36 2.33 -2.73 -5.00
N ALA A 37 2.34 -2.91 -6.33
CA ALA A 37 2.45 -4.22 -6.98
C ALA A 37 3.72 -5.00 -6.59
N VAL A 38 4.76 -4.32 -6.09
CA VAL A 38 5.94 -4.98 -5.53
C VAL A 38 5.58 -5.73 -4.25
N ILE A 39 4.79 -5.12 -3.36
CA ILE A 39 4.37 -5.72 -2.09
C ILE A 39 3.38 -6.85 -2.30
N PHE A 40 2.48 -6.72 -3.27
CA PHE A 40 1.46 -7.75 -3.58
C PHE A 40 2.05 -9.09 -4.04
N GLN A 41 3.33 -9.13 -4.39
CA GLN A 41 4.05 -10.38 -4.66
C GLN A 41 4.38 -11.18 -3.39
N TYR A 42 4.24 -10.57 -2.21
CA TYR A 42 4.51 -11.16 -0.90
C TYR A 42 3.18 -11.28 -0.11
N PRO A 43 2.53 -12.46 -0.13
CA PRO A 43 1.22 -12.66 0.51
C PRO A 43 1.22 -12.34 2.01
N ASP A 44 2.28 -12.72 2.73
CA ASP A 44 2.38 -12.48 4.18
C ASP A 44 2.40 -10.98 4.51
N LEU A 45 3.17 -10.20 3.75
CA LEU A 45 3.21 -8.73 3.91
C LEU A 45 1.89 -8.09 3.51
N THR A 46 1.29 -8.56 2.41
CA THR A 46 -0.01 -8.06 1.95
C THR A 46 -1.09 -8.30 3.01
N ASN A 47 -1.12 -9.49 3.60
CA ASN A 47 -2.05 -9.84 4.68
C ASN A 47 -1.81 -9.00 5.93
N MET A 48 -0.55 -8.79 6.32
CA MET A 48 -0.19 -7.90 7.43
C MET A 48 -0.72 -6.47 7.22
N PHE A 49 -0.52 -5.90 6.01
CA PHE A 49 -1.05 -4.58 5.69
C PHE A 49 -2.58 -4.53 5.63
N ALA A 50 -3.22 -5.55 5.08
CA ALA A 50 -4.69 -5.64 5.02
C ALA A 50 -5.31 -5.72 6.42
N LEU A 51 -4.74 -6.54 7.31
CA LEU A 51 -5.17 -6.63 8.71
C LEU A 51 -5.00 -5.30 9.43
N ASN A 52 -3.85 -4.64 9.27
CA ASN A 52 -3.63 -3.34 9.89
C ASN A 52 -4.61 -2.27 9.37
N LEU A 53 -4.94 -2.28 8.08
CA LEU A 53 -5.97 -1.42 7.51
C LEU A 53 -7.36 -1.71 8.12
N ALA A 54 -7.71 -2.99 8.25
CA ALA A 54 -8.99 -3.44 8.80
C ALA A 54 -9.16 -3.06 10.30
N GLU A 55 -8.06 -3.05 11.08
CA GLU A 55 -8.07 -2.61 12.49
C GLU A 55 -8.69 -1.21 12.67
N HIS A 56 -8.52 -0.30 11.70
CA HIS A 56 -9.09 1.05 11.78
C HIS A 56 -10.63 1.09 11.70
N TYR A 57 -11.25 -0.01 11.25
CA TYR A 57 -12.69 -0.13 11.07
C TYR A 57 -13.34 -1.13 12.03
N GLN A 58 -12.58 -1.72 12.95
CA GLN A 58 -13.06 -2.78 13.85
C GLN A 58 -14.27 -2.36 14.71
N ASP A 59 -14.34 -1.08 15.11
CA ASP A 59 -15.43 -0.53 15.92
C ASP A 59 -16.59 0.03 15.08
N ARG A 60 -16.56 -0.18 13.75
CA ARG A 60 -17.56 0.32 12.82
C ARG A 60 -18.32 -0.83 12.19
N ARG A 61 -19.64 -0.67 12.05
CA ARG A 61 -20.43 -1.55 11.19
C ARG A 61 -20.15 -1.20 9.74
N VAL A 62 -19.55 -2.13 9.00
CA VAL A 62 -19.28 -2.02 7.57
C VAL A 62 -20.22 -2.95 6.83
N ASP A 63 -21.18 -2.40 6.09
CA ASP A 63 -22.13 -3.22 5.32
C ASP A 63 -21.57 -3.61 3.94
N VAL A 64 -20.68 -2.82 3.36
CA VAL A 64 -20.06 -3.06 2.04
C VAL A 64 -18.63 -2.54 2.01
N VAL A 65 -17.71 -3.30 1.39
CA VAL A 65 -16.37 -2.85 1.01
C VAL A 65 -16.29 -2.73 -0.51
N VAL A 66 -15.75 -1.62 -1.02
CA VAL A 66 -15.59 -1.37 -2.46
C VAL A 66 -14.12 -1.12 -2.77
N ALA A 67 -13.59 -1.90 -3.70
CA ALA A 67 -12.20 -1.89 -4.11
C ALA A 67 -12.01 -1.16 -5.45
N PRO A 68 -11.21 -0.09 -5.53
CA PRO A 68 -10.86 0.54 -6.79
C PRO A 68 -9.71 -0.21 -7.48
N ALA A 69 -9.92 -0.59 -8.74
CA ALA A 69 -8.92 -1.21 -9.60
C ALA A 69 -8.26 -2.46 -8.97
N VAL A 70 -7.17 -2.96 -9.57
CA VAL A 70 -6.54 -4.23 -9.16
C VAL A 70 -5.92 -4.14 -7.77
N GLY A 71 -5.25 -3.02 -7.45
CA GLY A 71 -4.57 -2.88 -6.16
C GLY A 71 -5.51 -2.90 -4.96
N GLY A 72 -6.71 -2.32 -5.11
CA GLY A 72 -7.73 -2.38 -4.06
C GLY A 72 -8.44 -3.73 -3.97
N ILE A 73 -8.45 -4.55 -5.04
CA ILE A 73 -9.05 -5.90 -5.00
C ILE A 73 -8.15 -6.88 -4.24
N ILE A 74 -6.83 -6.66 -4.30
CA ILE A 74 -5.83 -7.49 -3.63
C ILE A 74 -5.74 -7.18 -2.13
N LEU A 75 -5.96 -5.92 -1.74
CA LEU A 75 -5.98 -5.44 -0.35
C LEU A 75 -7.37 -5.61 0.29
#